data_AF-A0A3D2J369-F1
#
_entry.id   AF-A0A3D2J369-F1
#
_cell.length_a   1.000
_cell.length_b   1.000
_cell.length_c   1.000
_cell.angle_alpha   90.00
_cell.angle_beta   90.00
_cell.angle_gamma   90.00
#
_symmetry.space_group_name_H-M   'P 1'
#
loop_
_entity.id
_entity.type
_entity.pdbx_description
1 polymer ?
#
loop_
_entity_poly.entity_id
_entity_poly.type
_entity_poly.pdbx_seq_one_letter_code
_entity_poly.pdbx_strand_id
1 'polypeptide(L)'
;MSVSPISASPIAKCDCCGLSIQSPMDETCPRCGYPIIPQKEIAFLEENIRHLRRVEQYGGGRATVASLIVRYQQRLNTLQQYITQSLTGISHQPSLSATQPLLPLQNEAKVPVEWREYGSSSSHTAQPAQPLPASPTPVPATVHIPYELPEGFDDSQTPSTQSTSTPHRLFSFKSFLAEQTINIVSSLGAFFILIGALGFIVTTSNLFLAFLVTFLVHILFAVTGTVFNRFAGFRLVARIYLAIFALLVPLVGYSAYRLVSNNLLQLSSPTLVAIAATYAALVYALLAVTQQFRPFSYMSATALLTANLAIAYAFHLGIWWWPCALMPLAFASLISIPDIARHIFTGNSKILREGVHAVLLACTIILSIGILAAFSYTQLSSEARMSLFVMLLLLTAWT
;
A
#
# COMPACT_ATOMS: atom_id res chain seq x y z
N MET A 1 -65.04 23.74 20.67
CA MET A 1 -64.42 22.42 20.43
C MET A 1 -63.68 22.50 19.11
N SER A 2 -62.36 22.64 19.14
CA SER A 2 -61.51 22.69 17.94
C SER A 2 -60.38 21.68 18.12
N VAL A 3 -60.46 20.58 17.40
CA VAL A 3 -59.43 19.53 17.32
C VAL A 3 -58.34 20.06 16.40
N SER A 4 -57.16 20.33 16.94
CA SER A 4 -55.97 20.67 16.16
C SER A 4 -55.44 19.44 15.43
N PRO A 5 -54.93 19.59 14.19
CA PRO A 5 -54.59 18.47 13.34
C PRO A 5 -53.23 17.84 13.67
N ILE A 6 -53.18 16.56 13.31
CA ILE A 6 -52.10 15.58 13.32
C ILE A 6 -50.72 16.20 13.04
N SER A 7 -49.84 16.07 14.04
CA SER A 7 -48.39 16.23 13.94
C SER A 7 -47.85 15.46 12.75
N ALA A 8 -47.31 16.17 11.75
CA ALA A 8 -46.57 15.57 10.65
C ALA A 8 -45.35 14.84 11.25
N SER A 9 -45.38 13.50 11.22
CA SER A 9 -44.24 12.70 11.65
C SER A 9 -43.04 13.05 10.76
N PRO A 10 -41.85 13.29 11.34
CA PRO A 10 -40.68 13.62 10.55
C PRO A 10 -40.41 12.49 9.55
N ILE A 11 -40.19 12.86 8.28
CA ILE A 11 -39.80 11.91 7.24
C ILE A 11 -38.48 11.27 7.67
N ALA A 12 -38.54 10.01 8.09
CA ALA A 12 -37.36 9.25 8.47
C ALA A 12 -36.57 8.89 7.21
N LYS A 13 -35.26 9.12 7.21
CA LYS A 13 -34.36 8.64 6.15
C LYS A 13 -33.64 7.40 6.66
N CYS A 14 -33.43 6.42 5.79
CA CYS A 14 -32.62 5.24 6.12
C CYS A 14 -31.15 5.63 6.28
N ASP A 15 -30.54 5.34 7.42
CA ASP A 15 -29.11 5.65 7.69
C ASP A 15 -28.13 4.85 6.82
N CYS A 16 -28.57 3.72 6.25
CA CYS A 16 -27.74 2.89 5.39
C CYS A 16 -27.73 3.35 3.93
N CYS A 17 -28.90 3.59 3.32
CA CYS A 17 -29.02 3.87 1.89
C CYS A 17 -29.58 5.26 1.54
N GLY A 18 -29.95 6.07 2.54
CA GLY A 18 -30.48 7.42 2.38
C GLY A 18 -31.92 7.50 1.87
N LEU A 19 -32.63 6.37 1.70
CA LEU A 19 -34.00 6.35 1.21
C LEU A 19 -34.96 7.02 2.22
N SER A 20 -35.78 7.97 1.75
CA SER A 20 -36.86 8.57 2.53
C SER A 20 -38.01 7.58 2.74
N ILE A 21 -38.42 7.39 3.99
CA ILE A 21 -39.43 6.41 4.42
C ILE A 21 -40.67 7.19 4.86
N GLN A 22 -41.70 7.17 4.01
CA GLN A 22 -42.93 7.96 4.23
C GLN A 22 -43.85 7.32 5.27
N SER A 23 -43.71 6.02 5.52
CA SER A 23 -44.43 5.32 6.59
C SER A 23 -43.64 4.06 6.97
N PRO A 24 -43.22 3.89 8.23
CA PRO A 24 -42.58 2.66 8.71
C PRO A 24 -43.64 1.57 8.92
N MET A 25 -44.37 1.22 7.86
CA MET A 25 -45.26 0.04 7.86
C MET A 25 -44.45 -1.24 8.05
N ASP A 26 -43.23 -1.26 7.51
CA ASP A 26 -42.26 -2.34 7.68
C ASP A 26 -41.14 -1.93 8.65
N GLU A 27 -40.69 -2.90 9.44
CA GLU A 27 -39.63 -2.71 10.45
C GLU A 27 -38.22 -2.56 9.83
N THR A 28 -38.11 -2.76 8.52
CA THR A 28 -36.86 -2.74 7.75
C THR A 28 -36.99 -1.89 6.48
N CYS A 29 -35.88 -1.32 6.03
CA CYS A 29 -35.83 -0.53 4.82
C CYS A 29 -36.11 -1.41 3.59
N PRO A 30 -37.08 -1.05 2.72
CA PRO A 30 -37.44 -1.88 1.58
C PRO A 30 -36.33 -1.99 0.52
N ARG A 31 -35.35 -1.09 0.53
CA ARG A 31 -34.24 -1.08 -0.44
C ARG A 31 -33.04 -1.92 0.00
N CYS A 32 -32.67 -1.86 1.27
CA CYS A 32 -31.44 -2.50 1.77
C CYS A 32 -31.66 -3.46 2.94
N GLY A 33 -32.88 -3.61 3.45
CA GLY A 33 -33.21 -4.45 4.60
C GLY A 33 -32.71 -3.92 5.95
N TYR A 34 -32.18 -2.69 6.01
CA TYR A 34 -31.67 -2.11 7.26
C TYR A 34 -32.81 -1.86 8.27
N PRO A 35 -32.67 -2.24 9.55
CA PRO A 35 -33.71 -2.02 10.55
C PRO A 35 -33.95 -0.53 10.80
N ILE A 36 -35.21 -0.09 10.78
CA ILE A 36 -35.57 1.33 10.97
C ILE A 36 -36.03 1.58 12.41
N ILE A 37 -36.45 0.54 13.13
CA ILE A 37 -36.87 0.63 14.53
C ILE A 37 -35.62 0.70 15.42
N PRO A 38 -35.48 1.72 16.29
CA PRO A 38 -34.26 1.92 17.10
C PRO A 38 -33.85 0.69 17.93
N GLN A 39 -34.83 -0.03 18.50
CA GLN A 39 -34.53 -1.24 19.28
C GLN A 39 -33.94 -2.37 18.43
N LYS A 40 -34.45 -2.56 17.20
CA LYS A 40 -33.90 -3.56 16.26
C LYS A 40 -32.56 -3.13 15.70
N GLU A 41 -32.40 -1.83 15.48
CA GLU A 41 -31.14 -1.26 15.04
C GLU A 41 -30.03 -1.49 16.08
N ILE A 42 -30.29 -1.24 17.37
CA ILE A 42 -29.33 -1.53 18.45
C ILE A 42 -28.89 -3.00 18.40
N ALA A 43 -29.84 -3.94 18.35
CA ALA A 43 -29.54 -5.37 18.31
C ALA A 43 -28.75 -5.76 17.05
N PHE A 44 -29.11 -5.21 15.89
CA PHE A 44 -28.40 -5.41 14.63
C PHE A 44 -26.97 -4.89 14.69
N LEU A 45 -26.75 -3.69 15.25
CA LEU A 45 -25.42 -3.09 15.40
C LEU A 45 -24.56 -3.89 16.36
N GLU A 46 -25.11 -4.35 17.49
CA GLU A 46 -24.39 -5.20 18.45
C GLU A 46 -23.93 -6.52 17.83
N GLU A 47 -24.78 -7.16 17.03
CA GLU A 47 -24.42 -8.39 16.31
C GLU A 47 -23.32 -8.13 15.27
N ASN A 48 -23.44 -7.07 14.47
CA ASN A 48 -22.44 -6.73 13.46
C ASN A 48 -21.09 -6.35 14.09
N ILE A 49 -21.09 -5.62 15.21
CA ILE A 49 -19.86 -5.32 15.95
C ILE A 49 -19.20 -6.61 16.45
N ARG A 50 -19.98 -7.58 16.96
CA ARG A 50 -19.45 -8.89 17.36
C ARG A 50 -18.84 -9.65 16.18
N HIS A 51 -19.48 -9.62 15.01
CA HIS A 51 -18.94 -10.20 13.78
C HIS A 51 -17.64 -9.52 13.33
N LEU A 52 -17.61 -8.19 13.31
CA LEU A 52 -16.44 -7.42 12.92
C LEU A 52 -15.25 -7.64 13.87
N ARG A 53 -15.47 -7.69 15.18
CA ARG A 53 -14.41 -8.04 16.16
C ARG A 53 -13.84 -9.43 15.91
N ARG A 54 -14.69 -10.42 15.61
CA ARG A 54 -14.23 -11.76 15.25
C ARG A 54 -13.34 -11.70 14.02
N VAL A 55 -13.77 -10.99 12.97
CA VAL A 55 -12.98 -10.82 11.74
C VAL A 55 -11.63 -10.16 12.03
N GLU A 56 -11.61 -9.11 12.85
CA GLU A 56 -10.39 -8.43 13.27
C GLU A 56 -9.44 -9.36 14.04
N GLN A 57 -9.94 -10.07 15.06
CA GLN A 57 -9.17 -10.97 15.92
C GLN A 57 -8.50 -12.11 15.13
N TYR A 58 -9.17 -12.65 14.12
CA TYR A 58 -8.66 -13.75 13.30
C TYR A 58 -8.00 -13.26 11.99
N GLY A 59 -7.45 -12.04 11.99
CA GLY A 59 -6.57 -11.52 10.94
C GLY A 59 -7.26 -10.89 9.73
N GLY A 60 -8.60 -10.82 9.71
CA GLY A 60 -9.38 -10.16 8.68
C GLY A 60 -9.26 -8.63 8.68
N GLY A 61 -8.73 -8.01 9.75
CA GLY A 61 -8.46 -6.56 9.79
C GLY A 61 -7.39 -6.09 8.79
N ARG A 62 -6.65 -7.00 8.16
CA ARG A 62 -5.69 -6.71 7.08
C ARG A 62 -6.25 -7.01 5.68
N ALA A 63 -7.41 -7.65 5.61
CA ALA A 63 -8.05 -8.02 4.36
C ALA A 63 -8.94 -6.87 3.86
N THR A 64 -9.03 -6.73 2.54
CA THR A 64 -10.01 -5.80 1.95
C THR A 64 -11.42 -6.37 2.09
N VAL A 65 -12.45 -5.52 2.16
CA VAL A 65 -13.85 -5.97 2.20
C VAL A 65 -14.17 -6.91 1.03
N ALA A 66 -13.67 -6.61 -0.18
CA ALA A 66 -13.84 -7.46 -1.36
C ALA A 66 -13.25 -8.87 -1.16
N SER A 67 -12.04 -8.97 -0.60
CA SER A 67 -11.43 -10.27 -0.30
C SER A 67 -12.17 -11.07 0.77
N LEU A 68 -12.75 -10.39 1.76
CA LEU A 68 -13.58 -11.03 2.78
C LEU A 68 -14.87 -11.60 2.16
N ILE A 69 -15.52 -10.85 1.27
CA ILE A 69 -16.71 -11.31 0.54
C ILE A 69 -16.41 -12.59 -0.24
N VAL A 70 -15.33 -12.61 -1.03
CA VAL A 70 -14.92 -13.81 -1.80
C VAL A 70 -14.68 -15.01 -0.89
N ARG A 71 -13.98 -14.80 0.24
CA ARG A 71 -13.71 -15.87 1.21
C ARG A 71 -14.98 -16.44 1.82
N TYR A 72 -15.94 -15.58 2.19
CA TYR A 72 -17.22 -16.03 2.74
C TYR A 72 -18.09 -16.73 1.72
N GLN A 73 -18.14 -16.24 0.48
CA GLN A 73 -18.84 -16.91 -0.62
C GLN A 73 -18.28 -18.29 -0.91
N GLN A 74 -16.96 -18.44 -0.98
CA GLN A 74 -16.32 -19.74 -1.15
C GLN A 74 -16.72 -20.72 -0.03
N ARG A 75 -16.66 -20.27 1.22
CA ARG A 75 -17.05 -21.11 2.36
C ARG A 75 -18.53 -21.49 2.32
N LEU A 76 -19.40 -20.55 1.95
CA LEU A 76 -20.83 -20.81 1.81
C LEU A 76 -21.11 -21.87 0.74
N ASN A 77 -20.49 -21.74 -0.43
CA ASN A 77 -20.65 -22.70 -1.53
C ASN A 77 -20.16 -24.10 -1.12
N THR A 78 -19.03 -24.20 -0.43
CA THR A 78 -18.52 -25.46 0.10
C THR A 78 -19.50 -26.10 1.09
N LEU A 79 -20.08 -25.31 2.01
CA LEU A 79 -21.06 -25.83 2.97
C LEU A 79 -22.35 -26.30 2.28
N GLN A 80 -22.83 -25.56 1.27
CA GLN A 80 -23.97 -25.96 0.46
C GLN A 80 -23.73 -27.29 -0.25
N GLN A 81 -22.55 -27.49 -0.84
CA GLN A 81 -22.18 -28.76 -1.48
C GLN A 81 -22.21 -29.94 -0.49
N TYR A 82 -21.66 -29.77 0.72
CA TYR A 82 -21.73 -30.82 1.74
C TYR A 82 -23.16 -31.15 2.15
N ILE A 83 -24.00 -30.12 2.32
CA ILE A 83 -25.42 -30.33 2.65
C ILE A 83 -26.13 -31.09 1.51
N THR A 84 -25.95 -30.68 0.26
CA THR A 84 -26.54 -31.38 -0.89
C THR A 84 -26.08 -32.83 -0.97
N GLN A 85 -24.78 -33.12 -0.80
CA GLN A 85 -24.25 -34.49 -0.80
C GLN A 85 -24.82 -35.36 0.32
N SER A 86 -25.03 -34.78 1.52
CA SER A 86 -25.64 -35.50 2.64
C SER A 86 -27.13 -35.81 2.42
N LEU A 87 -27.84 -34.98 1.66
CA LEU A 87 -29.26 -35.16 1.33
C LEU A 87 -29.47 -36.11 0.16
N THR A 88 -28.57 -36.15 -0.82
CA THR A 88 -28.62 -37.07 -1.97
C THR A 88 -28.01 -38.43 -1.66
N GLY A 89 -28.24 -38.97 -0.46
CA GLY A 89 -27.71 -40.24 0.02
C GLY A 89 -28.03 -41.45 -0.86
N ILE A 90 -27.36 -41.56 -2.01
CA ILE A 90 -27.15 -42.82 -2.71
C ILE A 90 -26.01 -43.49 -1.96
N SER A 91 -26.40 -44.39 -1.08
CA SER A 91 -25.54 -45.37 -0.44
C SER A 91 -24.79 -46.17 -1.52
N HIS A 92 -23.61 -45.70 -1.93
CA HIS A 92 -22.58 -46.59 -2.45
C HIS A 92 -21.70 -47.01 -1.28
N GLN A 93 -22.25 -47.91 -0.48
CA GLN A 93 -21.48 -48.81 0.36
C GLN A 93 -20.67 -49.72 -0.58
N PRO A 94 -19.33 -49.65 -0.64
CA PRO A 94 -18.57 -50.63 -1.40
C PRO A 94 -18.78 -51.99 -0.74
N SER A 95 -19.45 -52.91 -1.45
CA SER A 95 -19.57 -54.30 -1.06
C SER A 95 -18.17 -54.92 -1.01
N LEU A 96 -17.62 -55.02 0.19
CA LEU A 96 -16.44 -55.82 0.50
C LEU A 96 -16.73 -57.28 0.11
N SER A 97 -16.23 -57.70 -1.05
CA SER A 97 -16.08 -59.11 -1.36
C SER A 97 -14.96 -59.67 -0.50
N ALA A 98 -15.33 -60.64 0.33
CA ALA A 98 -14.49 -61.39 1.22
C ALA A 98 -13.40 -62.17 0.46
N THR A 99 -12.15 -62.07 0.92
CA THR A 99 -11.22 -63.21 1.01
C THR A 99 -10.23 -62.88 2.13
N GLN A 100 -10.36 -63.57 3.26
CA GLN A 100 -9.39 -63.57 4.36
C GLN A 100 -8.12 -64.32 3.93
N PRO A 101 -6.95 -63.98 4.52
CA PRO A 101 -6.25 -65.00 5.30
C PRO A 101 -5.94 -64.58 6.74
N LEU A 102 -5.82 -65.61 7.59
CA LEU A 102 -5.66 -65.60 9.04
C LEU A 102 -4.26 -65.17 9.57
N LEU A 103 -4.29 -64.52 10.74
CA LEU A 103 -3.37 -64.53 11.92
C LEU A 103 -2.04 -63.74 11.89
N PRO A 104 -1.45 -63.35 13.06
CA PRO A 104 -2.00 -63.31 14.43
C PRO A 104 -1.80 -61.97 15.21
N LEU A 105 -2.81 -61.68 16.04
CA LEU A 105 -2.79 -61.15 17.42
C LEU A 105 -1.49 -60.47 17.95
N GLN A 106 -1.52 -59.14 18.20
CA GLN A 106 -0.82 -58.56 19.37
C GLN A 106 -1.39 -57.20 19.83
N ASN A 107 -1.99 -57.23 21.03
CA ASN A 107 -2.04 -56.22 22.09
C ASN A 107 -2.58 -54.79 21.85
N GLU A 108 -3.87 -54.65 22.15
CA GLU A 108 -4.44 -53.83 23.24
C GLU A 108 -3.57 -52.72 23.89
N ALA A 109 -3.97 -51.45 23.69
CA ALA A 109 -3.90 -50.42 24.74
C ALA A 109 -4.90 -49.28 24.45
N LYS A 110 -5.78 -49.07 25.41
CA LYS A 110 -6.90 -48.14 25.46
C LYS A 110 -6.43 -46.85 26.16
N VAL A 111 -6.55 -45.66 25.55
CA VAL A 111 -6.47 -44.38 26.30
C VAL A 111 -7.43 -43.35 25.70
N PRO A 112 -8.24 -42.63 26.50
CA PRO A 112 -9.11 -41.55 26.05
C PRO A 112 -8.35 -40.23 25.92
N VAL A 113 -8.62 -39.45 24.87
CA VAL A 113 -8.07 -38.09 24.72
C VAL A 113 -8.96 -37.11 25.50
N GLU A 114 -8.51 -36.83 26.72
CA GLU A 114 -8.91 -35.73 27.58
C GLU A 114 -8.24 -34.43 27.09
N TRP A 115 -9.04 -33.38 26.85
CA TRP A 115 -8.55 -32.07 26.44
C TRP A 115 -7.85 -31.38 27.62
N ARG A 116 -6.56 -31.09 27.47
CA ARG A 116 -5.82 -30.26 28.44
C ARG A 116 -5.18 -29.06 27.74
N GLU A 117 -5.61 -27.88 28.18
CA GLU A 117 -4.95 -26.60 27.97
C GLU A 117 -3.53 -26.62 28.56
N TYR A 118 -2.55 -26.06 27.84
CA TYR A 118 -1.61 -25.00 28.27
C TYR A 118 -0.34 -24.97 27.41
N GLY A 119 0.07 -23.77 27.01
CA GLY A 119 1.42 -23.25 27.25
C GLY A 119 2.63 -23.80 26.47
N SER A 120 3.13 -22.98 25.55
CA SER A 120 4.54 -22.60 25.33
C SER A 120 5.67 -23.66 25.20
N SER A 121 6.31 -23.56 24.03
CA SER A 121 7.78 -23.59 23.76
C SER A 121 8.47 -24.86 23.23
N SER A 122 9.27 -24.58 22.18
CA SER A 122 10.49 -25.24 21.67
C SER A 122 10.40 -26.50 20.77
N SER A 123 10.62 -26.24 19.47
CA SER A 123 11.60 -26.89 18.57
C SER A 123 11.81 -28.41 18.62
N HIS A 124 11.47 -29.10 17.53
CA HIS A 124 12.44 -29.83 16.69
C HIS A 124 11.81 -30.38 15.40
N THR A 125 12.56 -30.16 14.29
CA THR A 125 12.80 -31.08 13.16
C THR A 125 11.59 -31.61 12.37
N ALA A 126 11.41 -31.09 11.15
CA ALA A 126 10.59 -31.73 10.11
C ALA A 126 11.44 -32.05 8.86
N GLN A 127 11.52 -33.33 8.54
CA GLN A 127 12.09 -33.94 7.34
C GLN A 127 10.95 -34.21 6.31
N PRO A 128 11.22 -34.30 4.99
CA PRO A 128 10.25 -33.98 3.94
C PRO A 128 9.60 -35.19 3.26
N ALA A 129 8.44 -34.98 2.64
CA ALA A 129 7.85 -35.80 1.56
C ALA A 129 6.77 -34.94 0.87
N GLN A 130 6.96 -34.48 -0.37
CA GLN A 130 6.86 -35.13 -1.69
C GLN A 130 5.57 -34.70 -2.43
N PRO A 131 5.59 -34.56 -3.77
CA PRO A 131 4.57 -33.85 -4.56
C PRO A 131 3.64 -34.79 -5.36
N LEU A 132 2.52 -34.25 -5.86
CA LEU A 132 1.74 -34.55 -7.10
C LEU A 132 0.21 -34.38 -6.85
N PRO A 133 -0.67 -34.30 -7.88
CA PRO A 133 -0.53 -33.82 -9.26
C PRO A 133 -1.67 -32.86 -9.68
N ALA A 134 -1.67 -32.52 -10.98
CA ALA A 134 -2.36 -31.44 -11.68
C ALA A 134 -3.87 -31.63 -11.99
N SER A 135 -4.52 -30.47 -12.23
CA SER A 135 -5.63 -30.19 -13.20
C SER A 135 -7.00 -30.86 -12.94
N PRO A 136 -8.15 -30.34 -13.47
CA PRO A 136 -8.31 -29.48 -14.64
C PRO A 136 -9.28 -28.28 -14.53
N THR A 137 -9.13 -27.35 -15.48
CA THR A 137 -10.15 -26.37 -15.91
C THR A 137 -11.30 -27.09 -16.62
N PRO A 138 -12.57 -26.61 -16.54
CA PRO A 138 -13.10 -25.81 -17.66
C PRO A 138 -14.13 -24.71 -17.29
N VAL A 139 -14.27 -23.80 -18.26
CA VAL A 139 -15.20 -22.67 -18.53
C VAL A 139 -16.70 -23.09 -18.55
N PRO A 140 -17.74 -22.27 -18.88
CA PRO A 140 -17.99 -20.80 -18.87
C PRO A 140 -19.38 -20.39 -18.27
N ALA A 141 -19.67 -19.09 -18.15
CA ALA A 141 -20.85 -18.44 -18.76
C ALA A 141 -21.00 -16.98 -18.28
N THR A 142 -20.66 -16.05 -19.17
CA THR A 142 -20.97 -14.62 -19.05
C THR A 142 -22.42 -14.38 -19.45
N VAL A 143 -23.24 -13.84 -18.56
CA VAL A 143 -24.55 -13.26 -18.91
C VAL A 143 -24.45 -11.75 -18.74
N HIS A 144 -24.45 -11.04 -19.86
CA HIS A 144 -24.65 -9.60 -19.95
C HIS A 144 -26.14 -9.30 -19.77
N ILE A 145 -26.47 -8.34 -18.90
CA ILE A 145 -27.73 -7.60 -18.97
C ILE A 145 -27.38 -6.11 -18.94
N PRO A 146 -27.77 -5.31 -19.96
CA PRO A 146 -27.64 -3.86 -19.95
C PRO A 146 -28.81 -3.24 -19.16
N TYR A 147 -28.54 -2.19 -18.37
CA TYR A 147 -29.59 -1.33 -17.83
C TYR A 147 -29.41 0.10 -18.34
N GLU A 148 -30.44 0.52 -19.08
CA GLU A 148 -30.74 1.86 -19.54
C GLU A 148 -30.99 2.82 -18.36
N LEU A 149 -30.50 4.05 -18.54
CA LEU A 149 -30.73 5.21 -17.66
C LEU A 149 -31.92 6.02 -18.20
N PRO A 150 -32.75 6.62 -17.33
CA PRO A 150 -33.48 7.82 -17.72
C PRO A 150 -32.93 9.06 -17.00
N GLU A 151 -32.80 10.11 -17.81
CA GLU A 151 -32.46 11.48 -17.46
C GLU A 151 -33.54 12.20 -16.65
N GLY A 152 -33.11 13.24 -15.94
CA GLY A 152 -33.90 14.46 -15.72
C GLY A 152 -34.66 14.52 -14.40
N PHE A 153 -34.22 15.38 -13.49
CA PHE A 153 -35.02 16.51 -12.98
C PHE A 153 -34.12 17.42 -12.14
N ASP A 154 -33.87 18.62 -12.67
CA ASP A 154 -33.48 19.80 -11.90
C ASP A 154 -34.61 20.14 -10.91
N ASP A 155 -34.27 20.38 -9.65
CA ASP A 155 -34.89 21.49 -8.92
C ASP A 155 -34.04 21.91 -7.71
N SER A 156 -33.74 23.20 -7.71
CA SER A 156 -33.10 23.93 -6.63
C SER A 156 -34.04 24.06 -5.43
N GLN A 157 -33.63 23.57 -4.26
CA GLN A 157 -34.10 24.14 -2.99
C GLN A 157 -33.17 23.80 -1.82
N THR A 158 -32.41 24.83 -1.40
CA THR A 158 -31.79 24.94 -0.08
C THR A 158 -32.88 25.00 0.99
N PRO A 159 -32.75 24.23 2.10
CA PRO A 159 -32.83 24.90 3.40
C PRO A 159 -31.90 24.33 4.49
N SER A 160 -31.30 25.27 5.23
CA SER A 160 -30.93 25.23 6.65
C SER A 160 -30.10 24.05 7.19
N THR A 161 -28.80 24.32 7.31
CA THR A 161 -27.83 23.64 8.18
C THR A 161 -28.25 23.76 9.65
N GLN A 162 -28.83 22.70 10.23
CA GLN A 162 -28.88 22.54 11.69
C GLN A 162 -27.65 21.73 12.13
N SER A 163 -26.75 22.42 12.82
CA SER A 163 -25.59 21.83 13.48
C SER A 163 -26.01 20.77 14.49
N THR A 164 -25.66 19.51 14.21
CA THR A 164 -25.54 18.47 15.23
C THR A 164 -24.40 18.83 16.18
N SER A 165 -24.73 19.18 17.41
CA SER A 165 -23.79 19.30 18.53
C SER A 165 -23.31 17.91 18.95
N THR A 166 -22.17 17.49 18.42
CA THR A 166 -21.37 16.41 19.02
C THR A 166 -20.85 16.86 20.39
N PRO A 167 -20.86 16.00 21.43
CA PRO A 167 -20.25 16.34 22.71
C PRO A 167 -18.75 16.58 22.51
N HIS A 168 -18.32 17.82 22.69
CA HIS A 168 -16.91 18.21 22.67
C HIS A 168 -16.18 17.48 23.81
N ARG A 169 -15.52 16.35 23.50
CA ARG A 169 -14.45 15.81 24.34
C ARG A 169 -13.35 16.86 24.37
N LEU A 170 -13.23 17.53 25.52
CA LEU A 170 -12.14 18.44 25.81
C LEU A 170 -10.81 17.70 25.65
N PHE A 171 -9.99 18.19 24.72
CA PHE A 171 -8.67 17.68 24.39
C PHE A 171 -7.77 17.75 25.64
N SER A 172 -7.53 16.61 26.30
CA SER A 172 -6.65 16.56 27.47
C SER A 172 -5.21 16.39 27.01
N PHE A 173 -4.41 17.46 27.10
CA PHE A 173 -2.98 17.46 26.80
C PHE A 173 -2.19 16.38 27.54
N LYS A 174 -2.64 15.97 28.74
CA LYS A 174 -2.03 14.86 29.48
C LYS A 174 -2.23 13.52 28.79
N SER A 175 -3.43 13.26 28.26
CA SER A 175 -3.70 12.03 27.50
C SER A 175 -2.94 12.01 26.17
N PHE A 176 -2.86 13.16 25.49
CA PHE A 176 -2.09 13.29 24.26
C PHE A 176 -0.59 13.09 24.48
N LEU A 177 0.00 13.70 25.51
CA LEU A 177 1.40 13.52 25.85
C LEU A 177 1.70 12.10 26.31
N ALA A 178 0.85 11.47 27.13
CA ALA A 178 1.05 10.08 27.55
C ALA A 178 1.07 9.12 26.34
N GLU A 179 0.18 9.32 25.37
CA GLU A 179 0.11 8.51 24.15
C GLU A 179 1.26 8.81 23.16
N GLN A 180 1.76 10.05 23.12
CA GLN A 180 2.76 10.51 22.15
C GLN A 180 4.20 10.57 22.68
N THR A 181 4.43 10.40 23.99
CA THR A 181 5.78 10.51 24.58
C THR A 181 6.77 9.57 23.92
N ILE A 182 6.33 8.34 23.61
CA ILE A 182 7.19 7.35 22.95
C ILE A 182 7.59 7.83 21.54
N ASN A 183 6.65 8.39 20.78
CA ASN A 183 6.94 8.92 19.44
C ASN A 183 7.86 10.14 19.51
N ILE A 184 7.65 11.03 20.48
CA ILE A 184 8.46 12.24 20.68
C ILE A 184 9.88 11.85 21.06
N VAL A 185 10.06 11.01 22.08
CA VAL A 185 11.38 10.55 22.55
C VAL A 185 12.12 9.80 21.44
N SER A 186 11.42 8.94 20.71
CA SER A 186 12.01 8.20 19.59
C SER A 186 12.42 9.12 18.44
N SER A 187 11.60 10.11 18.08
CA SER A 187 11.92 11.08 17.02
C SER A 187 13.09 11.99 17.42
N LEU A 188 13.13 12.42 18.70
CA LEU A 188 14.22 13.21 19.25
C LEU A 188 15.53 12.43 19.27
N GLY A 189 15.50 11.16 19.69
CA GLY A 189 16.66 10.27 19.66
C GLY A 189 17.19 10.07 18.23
N ALA A 190 16.28 9.81 17.28
CA ALA A 190 16.64 9.69 15.87
C ALA A 190 17.27 10.98 15.30
N PHE A 191 16.74 12.13 15.68
CA PHE A 191 17.29 13.44 15.30
C PHE A 191 18.69 13.68 15.88
N PHE A 192 18.93 13.37 17.15
CA PHE A 192 20.26 13.51 17.75
C PHE A 192 21.27 12.54 17.13
N ILE A 193 20.88 11.32 16.81
CA ILE A 193 21.75 10.38 16.09
C ILE A 193 22.11 10.95 14.71
N LEU A 194 21.14 11.52 13.99
CA LEU A 194 21.36 12.13 12.68
C LEU A 194 22.32 13.33 12.75
N ILE A 195 22.10 14.26 13.68
CA ILE A 195 23.00 15.41 13.90
C ILE A 195 24.38 14.94 14.33
N GLY A 196 24.46 13.95 15.22
CA GLY A 196 25.73 13.37 15.66
C GLY A 196 26.51 12.78 14.50
N ALA A 197 25.85 12.02 13.62
CA ALA A 197 26.47 11.46 12.42
C ALA A 197 26.95 12.56 11.45
N LEU A 198 26.12 13.57 11.19
CA LEU A 198 26.49 14.71 10.33
C LEU A 198 27.67 15.49 10.90
N GLY A 199 27.61 15.85 12.18
CA GLY A 199 28.69 16.55 12.88
C GLY A 199 30.00 15.74 12.87
N PHE A 200 29.91 14.42 13.04
CA PHE A 200 31.07 13.54 12.99
C PHE A 200 31.72 13.50 11.61
N ILE A 201 30.94 13.38 10.54
CA ILE A 201 31.46 13.41 9.15
C ILE A 201 32.20 14.71 8.83
N VAL A 202 31.72 15.83 9.36
CA VAL A 202 32.31 17.16 9.15
C VAL A 202 33.60 17.34 9.94
N THR A 203 33.66 16.83 11.17
CA THR A 203 34.76 17.09 12.10
C THR A 203 35.90 16.07 12.02
N THR A 204 35.61 14.83 11.62
CA THR A 204 36.62 13.77 11.61
C THR A 204 37.54 13.88 10.41
N SER A 205 38.85 13.80 10.66
CA SER A 205 39.87 13.72 9.61
C SER A 205 40.04 12.31 9.05
N ASN A 206 39.62 11.28 9.80
CA ASN A 206 39.76 9.89 9.39
C ASN A 206 38.57 9.47 8.52
N LEU A 207 38.81 9.36 7.20
CA LEU A 207 37.81 9.04 6.19
C LEU A 207 37.18 7.65 6.38
N PHE A 208 37.99 6.66 6.78
CA PHE A 208 37.49 5.30 7.03
C PHE A 208 36.55 5.27 8.22
N LEU A 209 36.92 5.96 9.30
CA LEU A 209 36.08 6.08 10.48
C LEU A 209 34.79 6.86 10.18
N ALA A 210 34.87 7.95 9.39
CA ALA A 210 33.70 8.70 8.92
C ALA A 210 32.71 7.78 8.18
N PHE A 211 33.22 7.00 7.23
CA PHE A 211 32.41 6.04 6.47
C PHE A 211 31.79 4.98 7.39
N LEU A 212 32.59 4.35 8.25
CA LEU A 212 32.14 3.27 9.12
C LEU A 212 31.03 3.73 10.08
N VAL A 213 31.20 4.90 10.71
CA VAL A 213 30.17 5.47 11.61
C VAL A 213 28.90 5.79 10.83
N THR A 214 29.00 6.43 9.66
CA THR A 214 27.83 6.79 8.83
C THR A 214 27.10 5.54 8.35
N PHE A 215 27.84 4.52 7.91
CA PHE A 215 27.30 3.25 7.46
C PHE A 215 26.61 2.48 8.59
N LEU A 216 27.18 2.47 9.79
CA LEU A 216 26.59 1.82 10.96
C LEU A 216 25.27 2.51 11.37
N VAL A 217 25.26 3.84 11.41
CA VAL A 217 24.04 4.62 11.66
C VAL A 217 22.97 4.33 10.60
N HIS A 218 23.37 4.23 9.34
CA HIS A 218 22.47 3.89 8.24
C HIS A 218 21.83 2.51 8.39
N ILE A 219 22.62 1.48 8.72
CA ILE A 219 22.12 0.13 9.00
C ILE A 219 21.17 0.15 10.21
N LEU A 220 21.52 0.88 11.27
CA LEU A 220 20.72 0.94 12.48
C LEU A 220 19.31 1.49 12.19
N PHE A 221 19.21 2.56 11.40
CA PHE A 221 17.90 3.08 10.97
C PHE A 221 17.14 2.12 10.06
N ALA A 222 17.83 1.43 9.15
CA ALA A 222 17.23 0.43 8.27
C ALA A 222 16.62 -0.73 9.06
N VAL A 223 17.40 -1.33 9.95
CA VAL A 223 16.99 -2.47 10.78
C VAL A 223 15.88 -2.06 11.73
N THR A 224 16.06 -0.98 12.49
CA THR A 224 15.08 -0.54 13.48
C THR A 224 13.76 -0.13 12.82
N GLY A 225 13.83 0.62 11.71
CA GLY A 225 12.66 0.99 10.92
C GLY A 225 11.90 -0.24 10.40
N THR A 226 12.61 -1.24 9.89
CA THR A 226 12.00 -2.48 9.38
C THR A 226 11.36 -3.31 10.49
N VAL A 227 12.04 -3.45 11.63
CA VAL A 227 11.53 -4.20 12.79
C VAL A 227 10.29 -3.52 13.38
N PHE A 228 10.32 -2.20 13.57
CA PHE A 228 9.20 -1.45 14.12
C PHE A 228 7.98 -1.41 13.18
N ASN A 229 8.20 -1.52 11.87
CA ASN A 229 7.10 -1.59 10.91
C ASN A 229 6.20 -2.82 11.10
N ARG A 230 6.71 -3.88 11.75
CA ARG A 230 5.94 -5.09 12.06
C ARG A 230 4.84 -4.85 13.10
N PHE A 231 4.97 -3.82 13.94
CA PHE A 231 4.07 -3.55 15.06
C PHE A 231 3.14 -2.37 14.75
N ALA A 232 1.83 -2.55 14.92
CA ALA A 232 0.83 -1.55 14.55
C ALA A 232 1.01 -0.21 15.31
N GLY A 233 1.35 -0.26 16.60
CA GLY A 233 1.54 0.93 17.43
C GLY A 233 2.77 1.78 17.06
N PHE A 234 3.78 1.19 16.40
CA PHE A 234 5.05 1.85 16.10
C PHE A 234 5.19 2.25 14.62
N ARG A 235 4.15 2.11 13.79
CA ARG A 235 4.25 2.40 12.35
C ARG A 235 4.65 3.84 12.04
N LEU A 236 4.23 4.80 12.86
CA LEU A 236 4.65 6.20 12.69
C LEU A 236 6.16 6.33 12.88
N VAL A 237 6.69 5.78 13.98
CA VAL A 237 8.12 5.75 14.29
C VAL A 237 8.90 5.01 13.19
N ALA A 238 8.41 3.85 12.77
CA ALA A 238 9.01 3.06 11.70
C ALA A 238 9.12 3.86 10.40
N ARG A 239 8.08 4.62 10.03
CA ARG A 239 8.09 5.50 8.86
C ARG A 239 9.11 6.63 9.01
N ILE A 240 9.22 7.25 10.19
CA ILE A 240 10.23 8.29 10.46
C ILE A 240 11.64 7.70 10.32
N TYR A 241 11.88 6.52 10.89
CA TYR A 241 13.19 5.88 10.85
C TYR A 241 13.58 5.45 9.43
N LEU A 242 12.63 4.91 8.66
CA LEU A 242 12.85 4.62 7.25
C LEU A 242 13.02 5.87 6.40
N ALA A 243 12.38 6.99 6.76
CA ALA A 243 12.62 8.29 6.13
C ALA A 243 14.03 8.80 6.40
N ILE A 244 14.54 8.68 7.63
CA ILE A 244 15.90 9.06 7.99
C ILE A 244 16.92 8.14 7.31
N PHE A 245 16.67 6.84 7.29
CA PHE A 245 17.46 5.87 6.52
C PHE A 245 17.56 6.29 5.05
N ALA A 246 16.42 6.63 4.43
CA ALA A 246 16.35 7.16 3.08
C ALA A 246 17.23 8.41 2.90
N LEU A 247 17.11 9.40 3.80
CA LEU A 247 17.90 10.64 3.75
C LEU A 247 19.40 10.42 3.95
N LEU A 248 19.80 9.34 4.64
CA LEU A 248 21.21 8.98 4.86
C LEU A 248 21.85 8.32 3.63
N VAL A 249 21.07 7.83 2.66
CA VAL A 249 21.61 7.15 1.47
C VAL A 249 22.65 8.00 0.71
N PRO A 250 22.37 9.27 0.34
CA PRO A 250 23.35 10.09 -0.37
C PRO A 250 24.60 10.36 0.47
N LEU A 251 24.45 10.46 1.79
CA LEU A 251 25.53 10.74 2.73
C LEU A 251 26.48 9.54 2.89
N VAL A 252 25.93 8.32 2.92
CA VAL A 252 26.73 7.08 2.87
C VAL A 252 27.47 6.98 1.55
N GLY A 253 26.81 7.30 0.42
CA GLY A 253 27.46 7.33 -0.89
C GLY A 253 28.62 8.33 -0.96
N TYR A 254 28.43 9.54 -0.41
CA TYR A 254 29.48 10.55 -0.33
C TYR A 254 30.65 10.17 0.57
N SER A 255 30.38 9.55 1.73
CA SER A 255 31.47 9.09 2.61
C SER A 255 32.24 7.91 2.00
N ALA A 256 31.55 6.99 1.32
CA ALA A 256 32.18 5.92 0.54
C ALA A 256 33.07 6.48 -0.59
N TYR A 257 32.61 7.52 -1.28
CA TYR A 257 33.41 8.21 -2.30
C TYR A 257 34.72 8.72 -1.76
N ARG A 258 34.67 9.56 -0.71
CA ARG A 258 35.88 10.15 -0.13
C ARG A 258 36.88 9.08 0.28
N LEU A 259 36.38 7.93 0.76
CA LEU A 259 37.21 6.79 1.12
C LEU A 259 37.87 6.11 -0.10
N VAL A 260 37.11 5.88 -1.17
CA VAL A 260 37.57 5.20 -2.40
C VAL A 260 38.48 6.09 -3.25
N SER A 261 38.11 7.36 -3.42
CA SER A 261 38.86 8.35 -4.21
C SER A 261 40.27 8.56 -3.67
N ASN A 262 40.46 8.34 -2.37
CA ASN A 262 41.75 8.50 -1.72
C ASN A 262 42.63 7.25 -1.78
N ASN A 263 42.10 6.08 -2.19
CA ASN A 263 42.82 4.81 -2.04
C ASN A 263 43.00 3.99 -3.34
N LEU A 264 42.02 3.88 -4.26
CA LEU A 264 42.11 2.83 -5.31
C LEU A 264 41.56 3.18 -6.71
N LEU A 265 40.61 4.11 -6.87
CA LEU A 265 40.00 4.41 -8.17
C LEU A 265 39.66 5.91 -8.29
N GLN A 266 40.22 6.60 -9.29
CA GLN A 266 39.79 7.94 -9.67
C GLN A 266 38.46 7.87 -10.42
N LEU A 267 37.37 7.62 -9.70
CA LEU A 267 36.02 7.74 -10.25
C LEU A 267 35.72 9.22 -10.50
N SER A 268 35.21 9.54 -11.68
CA SER A 268 34.78 10.91 -11.97
C SER A 268 33.60 11.30 -11.06
N SER A 269 33.54 12.57 -10.66
CA SER A 269 32.42 13.14 -9.89
C SER A 269 31.03 12.75 -10.43
N PRO A 270 30.73 12.86 -11.74
CA PRO A 270 29.41 12.51 -12.26
C PRO A 270 29.11 11.01 -12.20
N THR A 271 30.11 10.13 -12.38
CA THR A 271 29.91 8.68 -12.19
C THR A 271 29.46 8.37 -10.77
N LEU A 272 29.98 9.10 -9.79
CA LEU A 272 29.57 8.92 -8.40
C LEU A 272 28.14 9.38 -8.13
N VAL A 273 27.80 10.58 -8.64
CA VAL A 273 26.43 11.11 -8.54
C VAL A 273 25.46 10.12 -9.17
N ALA A 274 25.82 9.52 -10.31
CA ALA A 274 25.02 8.50 -10.97
C ALA A 274 24.79 7.26 -10.08
N ILE A 275 25.84 6.71 -9.48
CA ILE A 275 25.73 5.52 -8.60
C ILE A 275 24.88 5.84 -7.37
N ALA A 276 25.15 6.95 -6.68
CA ALA A 276 24.43 7.36 -5.49
C ALA A 276 22.95 7.65 -5.77
N ALA A 277 22.64 8.36 -6.86
CA ALA A 277 21.29 8.67 -7.27
C ALA A 277 20.52 7.42 -7.73
N THR A 278 21.18 6.47 -8.40
CA THR A 278 20.56 5.19 -8.80
C THR A 278 20.18 4.38 -7.57
N TYR A 279 21.10 4.25 -6.60
CA TYR A 279 20.82 3.54 -5.36
C TYR A 279 19.71 4.23 -4.55
N ALA A 280 19.71 5.56 -4.46
CA ALA A 280 18.63 6.32 -3.84
C ALA A 280 17.28 6.10 -4.55
N ALA A 281 17.26 6.10 -5.88
CA ALA A 281 16.05 5.85 -6.66
C ALA A 281 15.43 4.49 -6.34
N LEU A 282 16.26 3.44 -6.25
CA LEU A 282 15.83 2.08 -5.90
C LEU A 282 15.29 2.00 -4.46
N VAL A 283 16.03 2.54 -3.49
CA VAL A 283 15.61 2.55 -2.08
C VAL A 283 14.30 3.31 -1.91
N TYR A 284 14.17 4.48 -2.52
CA TYR A 284 12.96 5.29 -2.44
C TYR A 284 11.78 4.62 -3.16
N ALA A 285 12.01 3.95 -4.28
CA ALA A 285 10.96 3.16 -4.96
C ALA A 285 10.46 2.03 -4.04
N LEU A 286 11.38 1.29 -3.43
CA LEU A 286 11.04 0.21 -2.50
C LEU A 286 10.26 0.73 -1.28
N LEU A 287 10.68 1.86 -0.72
CA LEU A 287 9.97 2.51 0.38
C LEU A 287 8.60 3.03 -0.03
N ALA A 288 8.45 3.58 -1.23
CA ALA A 288 7.16 4.03 -1.76
C ALA A 288 6.16 2.86 -1.85
N VAL A 289 6.61 1.71 -2.35
CA VAL A 289 5.78 0.50 -2.51
C VAL A 289 5.45 -0.15 -1.17
N THR A 290 6.43 -0.26 -0.27
CA THR A 290 6.26 -0.94 1.02
C THR A 290 5.50 -0.09 2.05
N GLN A 291 5.75 1.22 2.09
CA GLN A 291 5.13 2.13 3.05
C GLN A 291 3.84 2.77 2.55
N GLN A 292 3.54 2.63 1.25
CA GLN A 292 2.43 3.33 0.60
C GLN A 292 2.45 4.85 0.88
N PHE A 293 3.64 5.45 0.93
CA PHE A 293 3.79 6.87 1.26
C PHE A 293 4.24 7.67 0.03
N ARG A 294 3.32 8.50 -0.48
CA ARG A 294 3.49 9.29 -1.71
C ARG A 294 4.80 10.08 -1.79
N PRO A 295 5.28 10.75 -0.72
CA PRO A 295 6.55 11.48 -0.77
C PRO A 295 7.76 10.67 -1.24
N PHE A 296 7.84 9.38 -0.90
CA PHE A 296 8.94 8.53 -1.36
C PHE A 296 8.89 8.28 -2.86
N SER A 297 7.70 8.27 -3.46
CA SER A 297 7.59 8.16 -4.91
C SER A 297 8.15 9.38 -5.64
N TYR A 298 7.92 10.59 -5.11
CA TYR A 298 8.49 11.80 -5.68
C TYR A 298 10.02 11.79 -5.55
N MET A 299 10.53 11.44 -4.37
CA MET A 299 11.98 11.32 -4.15
C MET A 299 12.63 10.26 -5.05
N SER A 300 11.96 9.13 -5.29
CA SER A 300 12.44 8.09 -6.20
C SER A 300 12.54 8.59 -7.64
N ALA A 301 11.49 9.25 -8.13
CA ALA A 301 11.46 9.78 -9.48
C ALA A 301 12.49 10.91 -9.69
N THR A 302 12.69 11.79 -8.70
CA THR A 302 13.74 12.83 -8.77
C THR A 302 15.14 12.21 -8.72
N ALA A 303 15.38 11.23 -7.86
CA ALA A 303 16.65 10.51 -7.80
C ALA A 303 16.94 9.77 -9.12
N LEU A 304 15.93 9.17 -9.75
CA LEU A 304 16.08 8.52 -11.05
C LEU A 304 16.40 9.52 -12.15
N LEU A 305 15.76 10.69 -12.16
CA LEU A 305 16.10 11.79 -13.05
C LEU A 305 17.55 12.26 -12.86
N THR A 306 17.96 12.47 -11.60
CA THR A 306 19.36 12.84 -11.27
C THR A 306 20.35 11.79 -11.73
N ALA A 307 20.03 10.49 -11.56
CA ALA A 307 20.87 9.40 -12.02
C ALA A 307 21.05 9.44 -13.54
N ASN A 308 19.95 9.61 -14.29
CA ASN A 308 19.98 9.70 -15.75
C ASN A 308 20.82 10.89 -16.25
N LEU A 309 20.67 12.07 -15.64
CA LEU A 309 21.45 13.26 -15.99
C LEU A 309 22.94 13.07 -15.67
N ALA A 310 23.26 12.47 -14.53
CA ALA A 310 24.63 12.19 -14.12
C ALA A 310 25.30 11.15 -15.04
N ILE A 311 24.57 10.12 -15.47
CA ILE A 311 25.01 9.15 -16.46
C ILE A 311 25.28 9.86 -17.80
N ALA A 312 24.34 10.68 -18.25
CA ALA A 312 24.50 11.42 -19.51
C ALA A 312 25.77 12.30 -19.49
N TYR A 313 25.99 13.00 -18.38
CA TYR A 313 27.16 13.83 -18.19
C TYR A 313 28.46 13.01 -18.08
N ALA A 314 28.44 11.86 -17.40
CA ALA A 314 29.61 10.99 -17.25
C ALA A 314 30.12 10.41 -18.58
N PHE A 315 29.22 10.17 -19.53
CA PHE A 315 29.57 9.71 -20.89
C PHE A 315 29.87 10.87 -21.86
N HIS A 316 29.91 12.12 -21.38
CA HIS A 316 30.09 13.32 -22.20
C HIS A 316 29.10 13.39 -23.37
N LEU A 317 27.86 12.93 -23.16
CA LEU A 317 26.83 12.97 -24.19
C LEU A 317 26.47 14.42 -24.51
N GLY A 318 26.58 14.77 -25.79
CA GLY A 318 26.13 16.07 -26.30
C GLY A 318 24.63 16.28 -26.04
N ILE A 319 24.21 17.55 -26.05
CA ILE A 319 22.83 17.97 -25.71
C ILE A 319 21.75 17.29 -26.58
N TRP A 320 22.12 16.84 -27.77
CA TRP A 320 21.28 16.09 -28.70
C TRP A 320 20.90 14.67 -28.20
N TRP A 321 21.66 14.09 -27.27
CA TRP A 321 21.38 12.76 -26.71
C TRP A 321 20.63 12.79 -25.37
N TRP A 322 20.40 13.98 -24.81
CA TRP A 322 19.67 14.14 -23.55
C TRP A 322 18.24 13.56 -23.58
N PRO A 323 17.51 13.55 -24.72
CA PRO A 323 16.23 12.83 -24.81
C PRO A 323 16.36 11.33 -24.52
N CYS A 324 17.45 10.69 -24.97
CA CYS A 324 17.71 9.28 -24.69
C CYS A 324 17.97 9.04 -23.19
N ALA A 325 18.59 9.99 -22.50
CA ALA A 325 18.80 9.90 -21.05
C ALA A 325 17.48 9.92 -20.26
N LEU A 326 16.41 10.52 -20.79
CA LEU A 326 15.09 10.51 -20.15
C LEU A 326 14.28 9.23 -20.45
N MET A 327 14.75 8.39 -21.36
CA MET A 327 14.04 7.18 -21.78
C MET A 327 13.75 6.19 -20.62
N PRO A 328 14.65 5.98 -19.63
CA PRO A 328 14.33 5.14 -18.48
C PRO A 328 13.17 5.67 -17.63
N LEU A 329 13.06 7.00 -17.50
CA LEU A 329 11.97 7.66 -16.78
C LEU A 329 10.66 7.52 -17.55
N ALA A 330 10.72 7.66 -18.87
CA ALA A 330 9.60 7.41 -19.76
C ALA A 330 9.14 5.96 -19.75
N PHE A 331 10.08 5.00 -19.72
CA PHE A 331 9.77 3.58 -19.63
C PHE A 331 9.10 3.24 -18.30
N ALA A 332 9.58 3.84 -17.19
CA ALA A 332 8.91 3.73 -15.89
C ALA A 332 7.48 4.31 -15.91
N SER A 333 7.27 5.41 -16.65
CA SER A 333 5.93 5.98 -16.88
C SER A 333 5.05 5.05 -17.74
N LEU A 334 5.59 4.46 -18.81
CA LEU A 334 4.85 3.59 -19.71
C LEU A 334 4.38 2.31 -19.02
N ILE A 335 5.23 1.72 -18.19
CA ILE A 335 4.90 0.58 -17.33
C ILE A 335 3.74 0.90 -16.37
N SER A 336 3.56 2.18 -16.03
CA SER A 336 2.50 2.59 -15.12
C SER A 336 1.11 2.68 -15.77
N ILE A 337 1.00 2.66 -17.10
CA ILE A 337 -0.26 2.81 -17.87
C ILE A 337 -1.24 1.66 -17.54
N PRO A 338 -2.54 1.96 -17.25
CA PRO A 338 -3.43 1.02 -16.59
C PRO A 338 -3.78 -0.22 -17.45
N ASP A 339 -3.70 -0.12 -18.78
CA ASP A 339 -4.04 -1.24 -19.66
C ASP A 339 -2.95 -2.33 -19.69
N ILE A 340 -1.68 -1.96 -19.55
CA ILE A 340 -0.55 -2.91 -19.48
C ILE A 340 -0.26 -3.28 -18.00
N ALA A 341 -0.43 -2.32 -17.10
CA ALA A 341 -0.25 -2.48 -15.65
C ALA A 341 -1.29 -3.39 -14.99
N ARG A 342 -2.44 -3.63 -15.64
CA ARG A 342 -3.54 -4.47 -15.10
C ARG A 342 -3.11 -5.91 -14.78
N HIS A 343 -2.00 -6.40 -15.32
CA HIS A 343 -1.46 -7.74 -14.99
C HIS A 343 -0.20 -7.73 -14.11
N ILE A 344 0.58 -6.65 -14.06
CA ILE A 344 1.88 -6.62 -13.36
C ILE A 344 1.81 -5.76 -12.08
N PHE A 345 0.94 -4.75 -12.05
CA PHE A 345 0.94 -3.69 -11.04
C PHE A 345 -0.47 -3.46 -10.44
N THR A 346 -1.13 -4.53 -10.01
CA THR A 346 -2.33 -4.41 -9.17
C THR A 346 -1.96 -4.10 -7.72
N GLY A 347 -2.53 -3.04 -7.13
CA GLY A 347 -2.41 -2.73 -5.70
C GLY A 347 -1.42 -1.60 -5.36
N ASN A 348 -0.42 -1.89 -4.53
CA ASN A 348 0.45 -0.91 -3.83
C ASN A 348 1.30 -0.03 -4.75
N SER A 349 1.48 -0.43 -6.01
CA SER A 349 2.28 0.27 -7.03
C SER A 349 1.62 1.52 -7.61
N LYS A 350 0.31 1.74 -7.37
CA LYS A 350 -0.39 2.97 -7.78
C LYS A 350 0.33 4.24 -7.28
N ILE A 351 1.02 4.13 -6.16
CA ILE A 351 1.72 5.25 -5.53
C ILE A 351 2.99 5.62 -6.30
N LEU A 352 3.69 4.65 -6.88
CA LEU A 352 4.89 4.90 -7.68
C LEU A 352 4.55 5.68 -8.96
N ARG A 353 3.37 5.39 -9.52
CA ARG A 353 2.84 6.03 -10.71
C ARG A 353 2.64 7.54 -10.51
N GLU A 354 2.03 7.94 -9.40
CA GLU A 354 1.76 9.35 -9.11
C GLU A 354 3.06 10.18 -9.04
N GLY A 355 4.13 9.63 -8.44
CA GLY A 355 5.40 10.36 -8.38
C GLY A 355 6.14 10.44 -9.71
N VAL A 356 6.12 9.38 -10.52
CA VAL A 356 6.74 9.40 -11.86
C VAL A 356 6.04 10.42 -12.76
N HIS A 357 4.71 10.45 -12.78
CA HIS A 357 3.96 11.43 -13.58
C HIS A 357 4.23 12.87 -13.13
N ALA A 358 4.30 13.15 -11.83
CA ALA A 358 4.57 14.49 -11.33
C ALA A 358 5.97 14.99 -11.74
N VAL A 359 6.99 14.14 -11.69
CA VAL A 359 8.34 14.50 -12.15
C VAL A 359 8.39 14.67 -13.66
N LEU A 360 7.68 13.82 -14.42
CA LEU A 360 7.58 13.96 -15.87
C LEU A 360 6.96 15.33 -16.23
N LEU A 361 5.87 15.71 -15.57
CA LEU A 361 5.18 16.99 -15.75
C LEU A 361 6.05 18.19 -15.32
N ALA A 362 6.80 18.07 -14.21
CA ALA A 362 7.77 19.09 -13.84
C ALA A 362 8.86 19.26 -14.92
N CYS A 363 9.34 18.16 -15.50
CA CYS A 363 10.29 18.21 -16.61
C CYS A 363 9.68 18.89 -17.83
N THR A 364 8.43 18.59 -18.19
CA THR A 364 7.77 19.22 -19.35
C THR A 364 7.64 20.74 -19.17
N ILE A 365 7.27 21.20 -17.98
CA ILE A 365 7.20 22.61 -17.63
C ILE A 365 8.59 23.26 -17.72
N ILE A 366 9.62 22.66 -17.11
CA ILE A 366 10.97 23.24 -17.14
C ILE A 366 11.51 23.33 -18.58
N LEU A 367 11.25 22.31 -19.40
CA LEU A 367 11.73 22.26 -20.78
C LEU A 367 10.98 23.21 -21.70
N SER A 368 9.66 23.35 -21.53
CA SER A 368 8.88 24.35 -22.27
C SER A 368 9.37 25.76 -21.95
N ILE A 369 9.64 26.08 -20.68
CA ILE A 369 10.25 27.36 -20.28
C ILE A 369 11.65 27.50 -20.90
N GLY A 370 12.47 26.46 -20.83
CA GLY A 370 13.82 26.45 -21.40
C GLY A 370 13.83 26.67 -22.92
N ILE A 371 12.86 26.08 -23.63
CA ILE A 371 12.68 26.27 -25.08
C ILE A 371 12.25 27.70 -25.38
N LEU A 372 11.27 28.25 -24.65
CA LEU A 372 10.86 29.65 -24.80
C LEU A 372 12.04 30.61 -24.59
N ALA A 373 12.86 30.36 -23.58
CA ALA A 373 14.08 31.11 -23.33
C ALA A 373 15.13 30.93 -24.45
N ALA A 374 15.36 29.70 -24.92
CA ALA A 374 16.30 29.40 -25.99
C ALA A 374 15.87 29.94 -27.37
N PHE A 375 14.57 30.08 -27.63
CA PHE A 375 14.06 30.78 -28.81
C PHE A 375 14.27 32.29 -28.72
N SER A 376 14.21 32.84 -27.51
CA SER A 376 14.49 34.25 -27.25
C SER A 376 15.99 34.58 -27.40
N TYR A 377 16.88 33.63 -27.11
CA TYR A 377 18.33 33.78 -27.27
C TYR A 377 18.84 33.14 -28.58
N THR A 378 19.29 33.98 -29.52
CA THR A 378 19.70 33.56 -30.87
C THR A 378 20.95 32.67 -30.93
N GLN A 379 21.66 32.44 -29.82
CA GLN A 379 22.95 31.73 -29.79
C GLN A 379 22.90 30.19 -29.76
N LEU A 380 21.74 29.56 -29.56
CA LEU A 380 21.68 28.10 -29.54
C LEU A 380 21.75 27.50 -30.96
N SER A 381 22.54 26.44 -31.16
CA SER A 381 22.63 25.74 -32.44
C SER A 381 21.26 25.17 -32.86
N SER A 382 20.99 25.13 -34.17
CA SER A 382 19.74 24.60 -34.72
C SER A 382 19.49 23.15 -34.28
N GLU A 383 20.54 22.35 -34.18
CA GLU A 383 20.49 20.96 -33.70
C GLU A 383 20.05 20.85 -32.24
N ALA A 384 20.54 21.74 -31.36
CA ALA A 384 20.13 21.78 -29.96
C ALA A 384 18.65 22.19 -29.81
N ARG A 385 18.19 23.13 -30.63
CA ARG A 385 16.77 23.55 -30.64
C ARG A 385 15.85 22.41 -31.09
N MET A 386 16.22 21.68 -32.14
CA MET A 386 15.44 20.53 -32.63
C MET A 386 15.40 19.39 -31.61
N SER A 387 16.53 19.08 -30.96
CA SER A 387 16.58 18.08 -29.88
C SER A 387 15.63 18.44 -28.73
N LEU A 388 15.70 19.68 -28.23
CA LEU A 388 14.83 20.13 -27.15
C LEU A 388 13.36 20.11 -27.55
N PHE A 389 13.04 20.52 -28.78
CA PHE A 389 11.67 20.49 -29.30
C PHE A 389 11.11 19.06 -29.40
N VAL A 390 11.89 18.12 -29.94
CA VAL A 390 11.51 16.69 -29.99
C VAL A 390 11.33 16.13 -28.58
N MET A 391 12.20 16.53 -27.64
CA MET A 391 12.09 16.12 -26.24
C MET A 391 10.81 16.64 -25.58
N LEU A 392 10.45 17.91 -25.83
CA LEU A 392 9.21 18.49 -25.36
C LEU A 392 8.01 17.72 -25.94
N LEU A 393 7.99 17.46 -27.25
CA LEU A 393 6.93 16.71 -27.90
C LEU A 393 6.75 15.31 -27.29
N LEU A 394 7.85 14.56 -27.14
CA LEU A 394 7.83 13.22 -26.54
C LEU A 394 7.29 13.25 -25.11
N LEU A 395 7.73 14.21 -24.31
CA LEU A 395 7.27 14.35 -22.95
C LEU A 395 5.80 14.79 -22.86
N THR A 396 5.35 15.70 -23.71
CA THR A 396 3.93 16.12 -23.77
C THR A 396 3.01 15.02 -24.28
N ALA A 397 3.49 14.13 -25.15
CA ALA A 397 2.72 12.98 -25.61
C ALA A 397 2.56 11.90 -24.52
N TRP A 398 3.38 11.96 -23.47
CA TRP A 398 3.41 10.98 -22.37
C TRP A 398 2.83 11.50 -21.05
N THR A 399 2.68 12.81 -20.88
CA THR A 399 1.89 13.43 -19.79
C THR A 399 0.42 13.48 -20.16
#